data_AF-A0A4Y5YN74-F1
#
_entry.id   AF-A0A4Y5YN74-F1
#
_cell.length_a   1.000
_cell.length_b   1.000
_cell.length_c   1.000
_cell.angle_alpha   90.00
_cell.angle_beta   90.00
_cell.angle_gamma   90.00
#
_symmetry.space_group_name_H-M   'P 1'
#
loop_
_entity.id
_entity.type
_entity.pdbx_description
1 polymer ?
#
loop_
_entity_poly.entity_id
_entity_poly.type
_entity_poly.pdbx_seq_one_letter_code
_entity_poly.pdbx_strand_id
1 'polypeptide(L)'
;MSPSARASGGDDTPSVYRAPMRSRDEDVPDGPAVERALALGVCGVGGRLDDAPDSIAEALAAVDAVFGERMARRLDRFASVAEGAFVWTRDSDGLLWLGRISGPWRYDPSPQARAVDLPHVRACDWLDGPVEPAAVPPGVHESFARGGRNWQSISRADAARLTAAVWSSRRGR
;
A
#
# COMPACT_ATOMS: atom_id res chain seq x y z
N MET A 1 13.98 45.96 12.24
CA MET A 1 14.58 44.78 11.58
C MET A 1 13.93 43.54 12.18
N SER A 2 13.16 42.85 11.36
CA SER A 2 12.37 41.66 11.71
C SER A 2 13.24 40.47 12.12
N PRO A 3 12.67 39.52 12.88
CA PRO A 3 12.87 38.10 12.61
C PRO A 3 11.57 37.55 12.02
N SER A 4 11.59 37.29 10.72
CA SER A 4 10.56 36.50 10.04
C SER A 4 11.23 35.23 9.53
N ALA A 5 10.88 34.11 10.13
CA ALA A 5 10.90 32.80 9.50
C ALA A 5 9.80 31.97 10.15
N ARG A 6 8.56 32.26 9.75
CA ARG A 6 7.44 31.33 9.96
C ARG A 6 7.80 30.03 9.25
N ALA A 7 7.59 28.93 9.96
CA ALA A 7 7.67 27.58 9.43
C ALA A 7 6.92 27.49 8.09
N SER A 8 7.63 27.03 7.07
CA SER A 8 7.02 26.54 5.84
C SER A 8 6.27 25.25 6.18
N GLY A 9 5.03 25.38 6.63
CA GLY A 9 4.07 24.30 6.58
C GLY A 9 3.78 24.02 5.11
N GLY A 10 4.62 23.19 4.49
CA GLY A 10 4.17 22.47 3.30
C GLY A 10 2.92 21.71 3.72
N ASP A 11 1.85 21.86 2.94
CA ASP A 11 0.56 21.22 3.18
C ASP A 11 0.80 19.70 3.16
N ASP A 12 1.08 19.12 4.34
CA ASP A 12 1.56 17.74 4.52
C ASP A 12 0.36 16.78 4.42
N THR A 13 -0.37 16.93 3.32
CA THR A 13 -1.51 16.08 3.02
C THR A 13 -0.95 14.70 2.72
N PRO A 14 -1.30 13.67 3.50
CA PRO A 14 -0.71 12.35 3.33
C PRO A 14 -0.94 11.84 1.90
N SER A 15 0.11 11.31 1.29
CA SER A 15 0.02 10.71 -0.04
C SER A 15 -0.94 9.52 -0.05
N VAL A 16 -1.52 9.25 -1.22
CA VAL A 16 -2.49 8.16 -1.42
C VAL A 16 -1.93 7.18 -2.44
N TYR A 17 -2.02 5.90 -2.12
CA TYR A 17 -1.57 4.82 -2.98
C TYR A 17 -2.68 3.81 -3.23
N ARG A 18 -2.63 3.18 -4.41
CA ARG A 18 -3.31 1.90 -4.64
C ARG A 18 -2.35 0.75 -4.35
N ALA A 19 -2.84 -0.24 -3.61
CA ALA A 19 -2.17 -1.48 -3.31
C ALA A 19 -3.08 -2.65 -3.71
N PRO A 20 -3.03 -3.11 -4.97
CA PRO A 20 -3.81 -4.26 -5.39
C PRO A 20 -3.49 -5.54 -4.62
N MET A 21 -2.28 -5.65 -4.07
CA MET A 21 -1.76 -6.85 -3.38
C MET A 21 -1.97 -8.12 -4.22
N ARG A 22 -1.70 -8.00 -5.53
CA ARG A 22 -1.81 -9.10 -6.48
C ARG A 22 -0.43 -9.60 -6.88
N SER A 23 -0.25 -10.91 -6.82
CA SER A 23 0.93 -11.58 -7.34
C SER A 23 1.13 -11.28 -8.81
N ARG A 24 2.39 -11.31 -9.25
CA ARG A 24 2.73 -11.33 -10.68
C ARG A 24 2.87 -12.75 -11.23
N ASP A 25 3.10 -13.70 -10.35
CA ASP A 25 3.04 -15.12 -10.64
C ASP A 25 1.58 -15.51 -10.94
N GLU A 26 1.34 -16.07 -12.12
CA GLU A 26 -0.01 -16.38 -12.60
C GLU A 26 -0.58 -17.64 -11.96
N ASP A 27 0.27 -18.45 -11.32
CA ASP A 27 -0.14 -19.63 -10.55
C ASP A 27 -0.67 -19.27 -9.16
N VAL A 28 -0.49 -18.01 -8.73
CA VAL A 28 -1.01 -17.51 -7.45
C VAL A 28 -2.40 -16.89 -7.67
N PRO A 29 -3.46 -17.40 -7.03
CA PRO A 29 -4.81 -16.89 -7.21
C PRO A 29 -4.97 -15.45 -6.73
N ASP A 30 -5.82 -14.69 -7.42
CA ASP A 30 -6.25 -13.35 -7.00
C ASP A 30 -7.15 -13.44 -5.76
N GLY A 31 -7.00 -12.50 -4.81
CA GLY A 31 -7.88 -12.39 -3.64
C GLY A 31 -7.22 -12.78 -2.31
N PRO A 32 -6.70 -14.02 -2.13
CA PRO A 32 -6.17 -14.49 -0.84
C PRO A 32 -5.11 -13.59 -0.20
N ALA A 33 -4.28 -12.92 -1.00
CA ALA A 33 -3.31 -11.95 -0.51
C ALA A 33 -3.98 -10.74 0.18
N VAL A 34 -5.06 -10.20 -0.40
CA VAL A 34 -5.81 -9.08 0.17
C VAL A 34 -6.52 -9.51 1.45
N GLU A 35 -7.22 -10.65 1.44
CA GLU A 35 -7.94 -11.15 2.63
C GLU A 35 -6.99 -11.35 3.82
N ARG A 36 -5.83 -11.97 3.57
CA ARG A 36 -4.78 -12.12 4.57
C ARG A 36 -4.27 -10.77 5.08
N ALA A 37 -4.04 -9.84 4.17
CA ALA A 37 -3.51 -8.52 4.52
C ALA A 37 -4.48 -7.71 5.39
N LEU A 38 -5.78 -7.76 5.08
CA LEU A 38 -6.83 -7.15 5.88
C LEU A 38 -6.89 -7.79 7.28
N ALA A 39 -6.91 -9.12 7.35
CA ALA A 39 -6.99 -9.86 8.62
C ALA A 39 -5.79 -9.62 9.55
N LEU A 40 -4.59 -9.38 8.99
CA LEU A 40 -3.36 -9.20 9.78
C LEU A 40 -2.98 -7.74 10.02
N GLY A 41 -3.74 -6.77 9.52
CA GLY A 41 -3.40 -5.35 9.67
C GLY A 41 -2.10 -4.99 8.92
N VAL A 42 -1.93 -5.51 7.71
CA VAL A 42 -0.75 -5.22 6.87
C VAL A 42 -1.13 -4.76 5.47
N CYS A 43 -0.22 -4.04 4.83
CA CYS A 43 -0.23 -3.80 3.39
C CYS A 43 1.06 -4.39 2.82
N GLY A 44 1.04 -4.96 1.62
CA GLY A 44 2.24 -5.57 1.06
C GLY A 44 2.37 -5.51 -0.46
N VAL A 45 3.53 -6.00 -0.91
CA VAL A 45 3.84 -6.24 -2.33
C VAL A 45 4.50 -7.62 -2.47
N GLY A 46 4.29 -8.25 -3.63
CA GLY A 46 4.94 -9.51 -3.97
C GLY A 46 6.41 -9.37 -4.33
N GLY A 47 7.04 -10.49 -4.67
CA GLY A 47 8.49 -10.60 -4.87
C GLY A 47 9.13 -11.59 -3.90
N ARG A 48 8.52 -12.77 -3.72
CA ARG A 48 9.09 -13.84 -2.89
C ARG A 48 10.56 -14.11 -3.18
N LEU A 49 11.35 -14.16 -2.11
CA LEU A 49 12.76 -14.52 -2.11
C LEU A 49 12.91 -15.87 -1.43
N ASP A 50 13.88 -16.68 -1.89
CA ASP A 50 14.16 -18.01 -1.33
C ASP A 50 14.72 -17.92 0.09
N ASP A 51 15.60 -16.96 0.33
CA ASP A 51 16.11 -16.61 1.65
C ASP A 51 15.48 -15.31 2.16
N ALA A 52 15.22 -15.26 3.47
CA ALA A 52 14.69 -14.07 4.10
C ALA A 52 15.80 -13.01 4.23
N PRO A 53 15.65 -11.80 3.66
CA PRO A 53 16.61 -10.72 3.83
C PRO A 53 16.52 -10.12 5.23
N ASP A 54 17.66 -9.72 5.80
CA ASP A 54 17.72 -9.09 7.13
C ASP A 54 17.44 -7.58 7.06
N SER A 55 17.51 -6.99 5.87
CA SER A 55 17.30 -5.56 5.65
C SER A 55 16.61 -5.23 4.33
N ILE A 56 16.09 -4.00 4.22
CA ILE A 56 15.54 -3.51 2.95
C ILE A 56 16.61 -3.45 1.85
N ALA A 57 17.86 -3.13 2.20
CA ALA A 57 18.95 -3.07 1.22
C ALA A 57 19.23 -4.44 0.58
N GLU A 58 19.30 -5.49 1.41
CA GLU A 58 19.44 -6.87 0.95
C GLU A 58 18.22 -7.32 0.15
N ALA A 59 17.01 -6.99 0.61
CA ALA A 59 15.78 -7.30 -0.10
C ALA A 59 15.77 -6.67 -1.50
N LEU A 60 16.21 -5.42 -1.64
CA LEU A 60 16.29 -4.73 -2.93
C LEU A 60 17.30 -5.39 -3.87
N ALA A 61 18.48 -5.75 -3.37
CA ALA A 61 19.50 -6.44 -4.17
C ALA A 61 19.01 -7.83 -4.63
N ALA A 62 18.37 -8.59 -3.74
CA ALA A 62 17.84 -9.91 -4.06
C ALA A 62 16.66 -9.84 -5.05
N VAL A 63 15.74 -8.88 -4.84
CA VAL A 63 14.63 -8.65 -5.77
C VAL A 63 15.12 -8.19 -7.14
N ASP A 64 16.17 -7.37 -7.21
CA ASP A 64 16.79 -6.98 -8.48
C ASP A 64 17.39 -8.20 -9.20
N ALA A 65 18.16 -9.03 -8.49
CA ALA A 65 18.77 -10.22 -9.06
C ALA A 65 17.74 -11.22 -9.62
N VAL A 66 16.60 -11.41 -8.95
CA VAL A 66 15.59 -12.40 -9.32
C VAL A 66 14.54 -11.84 -10.29
N PHE A 67 14.08 -10.60 -10.08
CA PHE A 67 12.93 -10.02 -10.79
C PHE A 67 13.26 -8.75 -11.59
N GLY A 68 14.50 -8.28 -11.51
CA GLY A 68 15.02 -7.11 -12.23
C GLY A 68 14.71 -5.76 -11.59
N GLU A 69 15.46 -4.75 -12.02
CA GLU A 69 15.54 -3.42 -11.44
C GLU A 69 14.17 -2.73 -11.29
N ARG A 70 13.26 -2.98 -12.24
CA ARG A 70 11.91 -2.41 -12.22
C ARG A 70 11.11 -2.90 -11.01
N MET A 71 11.30 -4.14 -10.58
CA MET A 71 10.68 -4.68 -9.38
C MET A 71 11.34 -4.09 -8.14
N ALA A 72 12.67 -4.08 -8.08
CA ALA A 72 13.42 -3.52 -6.96
C ALA A 72 13.04 -2.06 -6.70
N ARG A 73 12.99 -1.22 -7.75
CA ARG A 73 12.52 0.18 -7.65
C ARG A 73 11.08 0.29 -7.16
N ARG A 74 10.22 -0.70 -7.39
CA ARG A 74 8.84 -0.71 -6.85
C ARG A 74 8.85 -1.02 -5.36
N LEU A 75 9.63 -2.03 -4.95
CA LEU A 75 9.80 -2.36 -3.55
C LEU A 75 10.38 -1.16 -2.77
N ASP A 76 11.40 -0.50 -3.31
CA ASP A 76 12.01 0.69 -2.72
C ASP A 76 10.95 1.79 -2.52
N ARG A 77 10.19 2.14 -3.57
CA ARG A 77 9.10 3.11 -3.44
C ARG A 77 8.04 2.73 -2.41
N PHE A 78 7.77 1.44 -2.21
CA PHE A 78 6.81 0.97 -1.22
C PHE A 78 7.39 1.09 0.21
N ALA A 79 8.64 0.66 0.41
CA ALA A 79 9.33 0.73 1.69
C ALA A 79 9.56 2.18 2.14
N SER A 80 9.87 3.08 1.20
CA SER A 80 10.20 4.49 1.45
C SER A 80 8.99 5.41 1.64
N VAL A 81 7.75 4.88 1.57
CA VAL A 81 6.54 5.69 1.81
C VAL A 81 6.51 6.19 3.27
N ALA A 82 6.15 7.46 3.46
CA ALA A 82 5.99 8.02 4.80
C ALA A 82 4.92 7.26 5.60
N GLU A 83 5.16 7.03 6.88
CA GLU A 83 4.10 6.60 7.79
C GLU A 83 2.97 7.64 7.80
N GLY A 84 1.74 7.16 7.95
CA GLY A 84 0.54 7.98 7.83
C GLY A 84 0.02 8.13 6.40
N ALA A 85 0.71 7.64 5.37
CA ALA A 85 0.19 7.58 4.00
C ALA A 85 -1.06 6.70 3.91
N PHE A 86 -2.01 7.11 3.07
CA PHE A 86 -3.23 6.34 2.83
C PHE A 86 -3.03 5.30 1.75
N VAL A 87 -3.69 4.16 1.93
CA VAL A 87 -3.66 3.05 0.98
C VAL A 87 -5.08 2.58 0.70
N TRP A 88 -5.38 2.40 -0.58
CA TRP A 88 -6.59 1.75 -1.05
C TRP A 88 -6.27 0.37 -1.60
N THR A 89 -7.07 -0.63 -1.25
CA THR A 89 -7.06 -1.96 -1.87
C THR A 89 -8.46 -2.35 -2.31
N ARG A 90 -8.56 -3.41 -3.11
CA ARG A 90 -9.83 -3.99 -3.56
C ARG A 90 -9.81 -5.48 -3.25
N ASP A 91 -10.80 -5.94 -2.50
CA ASP A 91 -10.91 -7.35 -2.11
C ASP A 91 -11.43 -8.23 -3.26
N SER A 92 -11.63 -9.52 -2.95
CA SER A 92 -12.11 -10.52 -3.89
C SER A 92 -13.55 -10.29 -4.36
N ASP A 93 -14.38 -9.63 -3.54
CA ASP A 93 -15.75 -9.23 -3.87
C ASP A 93 -15.83 -7.91 -4.67
N GLY A 94 -14.69 -7.25 -4.87
CA GLY A 94 -14.60 -5.99 -5.60
C GLY A 94 -14.85 -4.75 -4.74
N LEU A 95 -14.97 -4.91 -3.43
CA LEU A 95 -15.18 -3.80 -2.48
C LEU A 95 -13.85 -3.11 -2.18
N LEU A 96 -13.92 -1.79 -1.97
CA LEU A 96 -12.73 -0.95 -1.76
C LEU A 96 -12.48 -0.72 -0.28
N TRP A 97 -11.27 -1.04 0.16
CA TRP A 97 -10.83 -0.88 1.53
C TRP A 97 -9.83 0.26 1.64
N LEU A 98 -9.96 1.03 2.71
CA LEU A 98 -9.06 2.12 3.04
C LEU A 98 -8.27 1.77 4.29
N GLY A 99 -6.96 1.96 4.22
CA GLY A 99 -6.04 1.82 5.32
C GLY A 99 -5.02 2.95 5.38
N ARG A 100 -4.21 2.93 6.44
CA ARG A 100 -3.14 3.90 6.68
C ARG A 100 -1.87 3.17 7.10
N ILE A 101 -0.76 3.41 6.43
CA ILE A 101 0.53 2.81 6.79
C ILE A 101 0.95 3.29 8.17
N SER A 102 1.26 2.36 9.07
CA SER A 102 1.52 2.64 10.50
C SER A 102 2.86 2.13 10.99
N GLY A 103 3.72 1.61 10.10
CA GLY A 103 5.04 1.14 10.51
C GLY A 103 6.03 0.91 9.37
N PRO A 104 7.27 0.50 9.73
CA PRO A 104 8.33 0.27 8.77
C PRO A 104 8.08 -1.00 7.93
N TRP A 105 8.88 -1.13 6.87
CA TRP A 105 8.95 -2.35 6.08
C TRP A 105 9.53 -3.51 6.90
N ARG A 106 9.00 -4.72 6.67
CA ARG A 106 9.57 -5.99 7.10
C ARG A 106 9.34 -7.05 6.04
N TYR A 107 10.17 -8.09 6.05
CA TYR A 107 9.91 -9.32 5.32
C TYR A 107 9.09 -10.29 6.19
N ASP A 108 8.07 -10.92 5.61
CA ASP A 108 7.26 -11.95 6.23
C ASP A 108 7.64 -13.32 5.63
N PRO A 109 8.49 -14.11 6.30
CA PRO A 109 8.95 -15.39 5.78
C PRO A 109 7.93 -16.51 5.97
N SER A 110 6.74 -16.22 6.52
CA SER A 110 5.77 -17.27 6.83
C SER A 110 5.31 -18.01 5.58
N PRO A 111 5.05 -19.34 5.67
CA PRO A 111 4.51 -20.11 4.55
C PRO A 111 3.24 -19.49 3.96
N GLN A 112 2.41 -18.86 4.81
CA GLN A 112 1.17 -18.21 4.39
C GLN A 112 1.43 -16.97 3.53
N ALA A 113 2.44 -16.14 3.87
CA ALA A 113 2.82 -14.99 3.05
C ALA A 113 3.41 -15.44 1.70
N ARG A 114 4.21 -16.51 1.72
CA ARG A 114 4.79 -17.11 0.51
C ARG A 114 3.75 -17.70 -0.43
N ALA A 115 2.74 -18.39 0.11
CA ALA A 115 1.69 -19.04 -0.68
C ALA A 115 0.86 -18.04 -1.51
N VAL A 116 0.80 -16.78 -1.08
CA VAL A 116 0.04 -15.71 -1.75
C VAL A 116 0.93 -14.64 -2.39
N ASP A 117 2.25 -14.87 -2.46
CA ASP A 117 3.27 -13.90 -2.93
C ASP A 117 3.06 -12.49 -2.35
N LEU A 118 3.00 -12.39 -1.02
CA LEU A 118 2.92 -11.11 -0.30
C LEU A 118 3.89 -11.02 0.89
N PRO A 119 5.21 -11.24 0.70
CA PRO A 119 6.14 -11.27 1.82
C PRO A 119 6.71 -9.89 2.20
N HIS A 120 6.73 -8.90 1.30
CA HIS A 120 7.18 -7.55 1.65
C HIS A 120 6.02 -6.75 2.21
N VAL A 121 6.01 -6.53 3.53
CA VAL A 121 4.85 -5.97 4.21
C VAL A 121 5.20 -4.77 5.08
N ARG A 122 4.19 -3.95 5.35
CA ARG A 122 4.21 -2.86 6.32
C ARG A 122 2.96 -2.95 7.18
N ALA A 123 3.06 -2.56 8.45
CA ALA A 123 1.87 -2.39 9.29
C ALA A 123 0.92 -1.38 8.64
N CYS A 124 -0.37 -1.71 8.65
CA CYS A 124 -1.41 -0.90 8.04
C CYS A 124 -2.67 -0.97 8.89
N ASP A 125 -3.12 0.20 9.34
CA ASP A 125 -4.38 0.33 10.06
C ASP A 125 -5.50 0.38 9.03
N TRP A 126 -6.17 -0.75 8.81
CA TRP A 126 -7.36 -0.78 7.94
C TRP A 126 -8.59 -0.23 8.68
N LEU A 127 -9.55 0.32 7.94
CA LEU A 127 -10.89 0.52 8.48
C LEU A 127 -11.57 -0.83 8.75
N ASP A 128 -12.50 -0.88 9.69
CA ASP A 128 -13.18 -2.13 10.12
C ASP A 128 -14.10 -2.74 9.05
N GLY A 129 -14.33 -2.04 7.94
CA GLY A 129 -15.14 -2.52 6.84
C GLY A 129 -14.89 -1.73 5.55
N PRO A 130 -15.35 -2.26 4.41
CA PRO A 130 -15.16 -1.64 3.11
C PRO A 130 -15.85 -0.28 3.03
N VAL A 131 -15.30 0.62 2.21
CA VAL A 131 -15.86 1.95 1.97
C VAL A 131 -17.01 1.85 0.97
N GLU A 132 -18.15 2.44 1.33
CA GLU A 132 -19.32 2.51 0.46
C GLU A 132 -18.96 3.15 -0.89
N PRO A 133 -19.42 2.60 -2.03
CA PRO A 133 -19.03 3.09 -3.35
C PRO A 133 -19.23 4.60 -3.56
N ALA A 134 -20.28 5.17 -2.97
CA ALA A 134 -20.59 6.61 -3.05
C ALA A 134 -19.65 7.50 -2.23
N ALA A 135 -18.95 6.95 -1.24
CA ALA A 135 -17.98 7.67 -0.41
C ALA A 135 -16.55 7.53 -0.94
N VAL A 136 -16.28 6.57 -1.84
CA VAL A 136 -14.97 6.39 -2.45
C VAL A 136 -14.62 7.59 -3.36
N PRO A 137 -13.44 8.21 -3.22
CA PRO A 137 -13.04 9.31 -4.08
C PRO A 137 -12.97 8.91 -5.57
N PRO A 138 -13.37 9.78 -6.52
CA PRO A 138 -13.34 9.46 -7.96
C PRO A 138 -11.97 9.01 -8.48
N GLY A 139 -10.88 9.63 -7.99
CA GLY A 139 -9.52 9.23 -8.36
C GLY A 139 -9.14 7.81 -7.93
N VAL A 140 -9.78 7.26 -6.90
CA VAL A 140 -9.58 5.87 -6.47
C VAL A 140 -10.32 4.92 -7.43
N HIS A 141 -11.59 5.20 -7.73
CA HIS A 141 -12.35 4.44 -8.74
C HIS A 141 -11.63 4.37 -10.07
N GLU A 142 -11.19 5.51 -10.60
CA GLU A 142 -10.43 5.58 -11.86
C GLU A 142 -9.13 4.78 -11.80
N SER A 143 -8.42 4.84 -10.68
CA SER A 143 -7.17 4.12 -10.47
C SER A 143 -7.38 2.61 -10.53
N PHE A 144 -8.43 2.08 -9.92
CA PHE A 144 -8.76 0.65 -9.95
C PHE A 144 -9.43 0.19 -11.24
N ALA A 145 -10.21 1.05 -11.92
CA ALA A 145 -10.82 0.76 -13.21
C ALA A 145 -9.80 0.52 -14.32
N ARG A 146 -8.63 1.18 -14.25
CA ARG A 146 -7.49 0.92 -15.16
C ARG A 146 -6.88 -0.49 -14.98
N GLY A 147 -7.24 -1.20 -13.91
CA GLY A 147 -6.71 -2.53 -13.61
C GLY A 147 -5.22 -2.53 -13.25
N GLY A 148 -4.58 -3.69 -13.39
CA GLY A 148 -3.15 -3.87 -13.13
C GLY A 148 -2.81 -4.36 -11.71
N ARG A 149 -1.59 -4.88 -11.56
CA ARG A 149 -1.12 -5.59 -10.36
C ARG A 149 -0.22 -4.75 -9.43
N ASN A 150 0.11 -3.52 -9.82
CA ASN A 150 1.20 -2.77 -9.19
C ASN A 150 0.75 -1.81 -8.08
N TRP A 151 1.60 -1.68 -7.06
CA TRP A 151 1.65 -0.54 -6.13
C TRP A 151 1.94 0.77 -6.89
N GLN A 152 1.07 1.77 -6.74
CA GLN A 152 1.16 3.05 -7.46
C GLN A 152 0.57 4.20 -6.65
N SER A 153 1.14 5.40 -6.80
CA SER A 153 0.56 6.63 -6.26
C SER A 153 -0.71 7.02 -7.04
N ILE A 154 -1.70 7.56 -6.32
CA ILE A 154 -2.91 8.16 -6.87
C ILE A 154 -2.70 9.68 -6.87
N SER A 155 -2.23 10.22 -7.99
CA SER A 155 -1.78 11.61 -8.10
C SER A 155 -2.86 12.64 -8.40
N ARG A 156 -4.14 12.25 -8.35
CA ARG A 156 -5.24 13.21 -8.58
C ARG A 156 -5.25 14.21 -7.42
N ALA A 157 -5.29 15.51 -7.73
CA ALA A 157 -5.05 16.56 -6.75
C ALA A 157 -6.00 16.51 -5.53
N ASP A 158 -7.22 16.01 -5.71
CA ASP A 158 -8.23 15.90 -4.66
C ASP A 158 -8.18 14.56 -3.89
N ALA A 159 -7.45 13.55 -4.39
CA ALA A 159 -7.49 12.19 -3.84
C ALA A 159 -7.06 12.15 -2.37
N ALA A 160 -6.01 12.89 -2.02
CA ALA A 160 -5.47 12.95 -0.67
C ALA A 160 -6.46 13.59 0.32
N ARG A 161 -6.97 14.79 -0.01
CA ARG A 161 -7.97 15.48 0.81
C ARG A 161 -9.26 14.67 0.97
N LEU A 162 -9.78 14.11 -0.12
CA LEU A 162 -11.03 13.32 -0.08
C LEU A 162 -10.84 12.00 0.68
N THR A 163 -9.71 11.31 0.51
CA THR A 163 -9.40 10.10 1.28
C THR A 163 -9.29 10.40 2.78
N ALA A 164 -8.63 11.49 3.15
CA ALA A 164 -8.54 11.93 4.54
C ALA A 164 -9.93 12.22 5.16
N ALA A 165 -10.83 12.84 4.39
CA ALA A 165 -12.19 13.08 4.84
C ALA A 165 -12.96 11.77 5.09
N VAL A 166 -12.83 10.78 4.21
CA VAL A 166 -13.41 9.44 4.40
C VAL A 166 -12.87 8.80 5.66
N TRP A 167 -11.54 8.80 5.84
CA TRP A 167 -10.88 8.22 7.02
C TRP A 167 -11.40 8.82 8.33
N SER A 168 -11.39 10.16 8.44
CA SER A 168 -11.85 10.87 9.64
C SER A 168 -13.32 10.59 9.94
N SER A 169 -14.18 10.51 8.92
CA SER A 169 -15.61 10.21 9.11
C SER A 169 -15.88 8.80 9.65
N ARG A 170 -14.96 7.85 9.40
CA ARG A 170 -15.10 6.44 9.77
C ARG A 170 -14.44 6.13 11.11
N ARG A 171 -13.32 6.78 11.43
CA ARG A 171 -12.61 6.62 12.72
C ARG A 171 -13.18 7.49 13.84
N GLY A 172 -13.92 8.55 13.51
CA GLY A 172 -14.62 9.40 14.48
C GLY A 172 -16.04 8.95 14.83
N ARG A 173 -16.49 7.82 14.28
CA ARG A 173 -17.72 7.13 14.69
C ARG A 173 -17.36 6.03 15.69
#